data_AF-A0A7K3X156-F1
#
_entry.id   AF-A0A7K3X156-F1
#
_cell.length_a   1.000
_cell.length_b   1.000
_cell.length_c   1.000
_cell.angle_alpha   90.00
_cell.angle_beta   90.00
_cell.angle_gamma   90.00
#
_symmetry.space_group_name_H-M   'P 1'
#
loop_
_entity.id
_entity.type
_entity.pdbx_description
1 polymer ?
#
loop_
_entity_poly.entity_id
_entity_poly.type
_entity_poly.pdbx_seq_one_letter_code
_entity_poly.pdbx_strand_id
1 'polypeptide(L)'
;MADRAEPLRGVTVAARSAWGALLLLAPRALLRPVGPATTTAVVTLRVLGARHLVQAAVTVRRPTPGVFAAGAAVDGLHSLTALALAAVDRRQRSAALANAAVAAGWALLGALVAGRGGAS
;
A
#
# COMPACT_ATOMS: atom_id res chain seq x y z
N MET A 1 -10.70 -27.19 -10.67
CA MET A 1 -9.62 -26.28 -11.10
C MET A 1 -9.51 -25.20 -10.03
N ALA A 2 -8.56 -25.33 -9.10
CA ALA A 2 -8.43 -24.36 -8.00
C ALA A 2 -8.28 -22.96 -8.62
N ASP A 3 -9.19 -22.05 -8.26
CA ASP A 3 -9.21 -20.70 -8.81
C ASP A 3 -7.87 -20.04 -8.46
N ARG A 4 -7.06 -19.71 -9.47
CA ARG A 4 -5.74 -19.09 -9.27
C ARG A 4 -5.84 -17.75 -8.53
N ALA A 5 -7.04 -17.21 -8.35
CA ALA A 5 -7.31 -16.02 -7.54
C ALA A 5 -7.12 -16.26 -6.02
N GLU A 6 -7.37 -17.47 -5.50
CA GLU A 6 -7.23 -17.83 -4.08
C GLU A 6 -5.80 -17.58 -3.56
N PRO A 7 -4.74 -18.15 -4.17
CA PRO A 7 -3.36 -17.90 -3.71
C PRO A 7 -2.94 -16.44 -3.86
N LEU A 8 -3.38 -15.72 -4.89
CA LEU A 8 -3.05 -14.30 -5.09
C LEU A 8 -3.69 -13.41 -4.02
N ARG A 9 -4.92 -13.71 -3.59
CA ARG A 9 -5.58 -13.02 -2.47
C ARG A 9 -4.79 -13.22 -1.18
N GLY A 10 -4.45 -14.47 -0.85
CA GLY A 10 -3.67 -14.80 0.34
C GLY A 10 -2.31 -14.10 0.36
N VAL A 11 -1.58 -14.14 -0.75
CA VAL A 11 -0.29 -13.43 -0.90
C VAL A 11 -0.45 -11.93 -0.75
N THR A 12 -1.48 -11.32 -1.35
CA THR A 12 -1.73 -9.88 -1.25
C THR A 12 -2.01 -9.45 0.19
N VAL A 13 -2.85 -10.21 0.91
CA VAL A 13 -3.15 -9.96 2.33
C VAL A 13 -1.91 -10.13 3.20
N ALA A 14 -1.14 -11.20 3.00
CA ALA A 14 0.07 -11.47 3.77
C ALA A 14 1.13 -10.38 3.55
N ALA A 15 1.40 -10.04 2.29
CA ALA A 15 2.33 -8.97 1.93
C ALA A 15 1.89 -7.62 2.52
N ARG A 16 0.59 -7.29 2.47
CA ARG A 16 0.06 -6.03 3.01
C ARG A 16 0.17 -5.98 4.52
N SER A 17 -0.07 -7.11 5.17
CA SER A 17 0.06 -7.25 6.63
C SER A 17 1.50 -7.08 7.07
N ALA A 18 2.45 -7.76 6.39
CA ALA A 18 3.87 -7.65 6.68
C ALA A 18 4.40 -6.22 6.46
N TRP A 19 4.03 -5.60 5.34
CA TRP A 19 4.40 -4.21 5.04
C TRP A 19 3.81 -3.24 6.06
N GLY A 20 2.52 -3.40 6.39
CA GLY A 20 1.85 -2.59 7.41
C GLY A 20 2.49 -2.69 8.79
N ALA A 21 2.88 -3.90 9.21
CA ALA A 21 3.59 -4.13 10.46
C ALA A 21 4.98 -3.48 10.46
N LEU A 22 5.73 -3.60 9.36
CA LEU A 22 7.06 -2.99 9.24
C LEU A 22 7.00 -1.46 9.32
N LEU A 23 6.02 -0.84 8.64
CA LEU A 23 5.76 0.59 8.70
C LEU A 23 5.38 1.07 10.11
N LEU A 24 4.58 0.28 10.83
CA LEU A 24 4.09 0.62 12.16
C LEU A 24 5.17 0.47 13.24
N LEU A 25 5.91 -0.65 13.19
CA LEU A 25 6.85 -1.05 14.23
C LEU A 25 8.28 -0.55 13.98
N ALA A 26 8.71 -0.44 12.72
CA ALA A 26 10.08 -0.08 12.35
C ALA A 26 10.18 1.12 11.38
N PRO A 27 9.43 2.23 11.56
CA PRO A 27 9.41 3.34 10.62
C PRO A 27 10.79 3.99 10.43
N ARG A 28 11.58 4.08 11.51
CA ARG A 28 12.93 4.68 11.46
C ARG A 28 13.90 3.88 10.58
N ALA A 29 13.82 2.55 10.61
CA ALA A 29 14.67 1.70 9.78
C ALA A 29 14.38 1.94 8.28
N LEU A 30 13.10 2.09 7.93
CA LEU A 30 12.65 2.37 6.57
C LEU A 30 12.99 3.79 6.08
N LEU A 31 13.11 4.76 7.00
CA LEU A 31 13.47 6.13 6.65
C LEU A 31 14.95 6.32 6.37
N ARG A 32 15.84 5.55 7.05
CA ARG A 32 17.30 5.67 6.91
C ARG A 32 17.80 5.81 5.45
N PRO A 33 17.34 5.01 4.47
CA PRO A 33 17.83 5.14 3.09
C PRO A 33 17.24 6.31 2.30
N VAL A 34 16.13 6.92 2.74
CA VAL A 34 15.35 7.88 1.94
C VAL A 34 15.32 9.30 2.50
N GLY A 35 15.72 9.51 3.77
CA GLY A 35 15.80 10.84 4.36
C GLY A 35 15.79 10.88 5.89
N PRO A 36 15.74 12.09 6.47
CA PRO A 36 15.75 12.26 7.93
C PRO A 36 14.45 11.72 8.56
N ALA A 37 14.60 11.04 9.70
CA ALA A 37 13.48 10.48 10.45
C ALA A 37 12.81 11.54 11.36
N THR A 38 12.26 12.58 10.73
CA THR A 38 11.48 13.61 11.44
C THR A 38 10.28 13.00 12.13
N THR A 39 9.77 13.67 13.17
CA THR A 39 8.55 13.23 13.89
C THR A 39 7.39 13.05 12.91
N THR A 40 7.20 14.00 12.00
CA THR A 40 6.16 13.94 10.96
C THR A 40 6.33 12.72 10.07
N ALA A 41 7.55 12.44 9.57
CA ALA A 41 7.79 11.28 8.70
C ALA A 41 7.49 9.95 9.42
N VAL A 42 7.89 9.83 10.69
CA VAL A 42 7.62 8.65 11.52
C VAL A 42 6.12 8.46 11.76
N VAL A 43 5.39 9.54 12.08
CA VAL A 43 3.93 9.49 12.26
C VAL A 43 3.23 9.09 10.97
N THR A 44 3.64 9.67 9.83
CA THR A 44 3.10 9.31 8.51
C THR A 44 3.26 7.82 8.21
N LEU A 45 4.44 7.24 8.43
CA LEU A 45 4.66 5.80 8.23
C LEU A 45 3.81 4.95 9.17
N ARG A 46 3.66 5.35 10.44
CA ARG A 46 2.80 4.61 11.38
C ARG A 46 1.33 4.64 10.98
N VAL A 47 0.82 5.80 10.57
CA VAL A 47 -0.56 5.94 10.07
C VAL A 47 -0.76 5.11 8.80
N LEU A 48 0.21 5.14 7.88
CA LEU A 48 0.19 4.31 6.67
C LEU A 48 0.21 2.81 7.02
N GLY A 49 1.05 2.41 7.97
CA GLY A 49 1.13 1.04 8.47
C GLY A 49 -0.20 0.56 9.06
N ALA A 50 -0.82 1.37 9.92
CA ALA A 50 -2.14 1.11 10.47
C ALA A 50 -3.20 0.98 9.36
N ARG A 51 -3.18 1.86 8.35
CA ARG A 51 -4.09 1.78 7.20
C ARG A 51 -3.92 0.47 6.41
N HIS A 52 -2.68 0.01 6.19
CA HIS A 52 -2.43 -1.27 5.53
C HIS A 52 -3.00 -2.44 6.33
N LEU A 53 -2.82 -2.45 7.65
CA LEU A 53 -3.34 -3.49 8.54
C LEU A 53 -4.87 -3.49 8.59
N VAL A 54 -5.51 -2.31 8.71
CA VAL A 54 -6.97 -2.17 8.66
C VAL A 54 -7.51 -2.67 7.33
N GLN A 55 -6.89 -2.30 6.21
CA GLN A 55 -7.32 -2.78 4.90
C GLN A 55 -7.13 -4.29 4.75
N ALA A 56 -6.02 -4.87 5.24
CA ALA A 56 -5.82 -6.31 5.24
C ALA A 56 -6.92 -7.03 6.07
N ALA A 57 -7.25 -6.51 7.26
CA ALA A 57 -8.32 -7.04 8.09
C ALA A 57 -9.70 -6.96 7.41
N VAL A 58 -10.02 -5.83 6.76
CA VAL A 58 -11.25 -5.66 5.98
C VAL A 58 -11.29 -6.66 4.81
N THR A 59 -10.19 -6.84 4.10
CA THR A 59 -10.08 -7.79 2.99
C THR A 59 -10.27 -9.24 3.46
N VAL A 60 -9.71 -9.63 4.61
CA VAL A 60 -9.94 -10.97 5.20
C VAL A 60 -11.42 -11.16 5.58
N ARG A 61 -12.06 -10.12 6.14
CA ARG A 61 -13.47 -10.16 6.55
C ARG A 61 -14.43 -10.14 5.37
N ARG A 62 -14.06 -9.48 4.28
CA ARG A 62 -14.89 -9.22 3.09
C ARG A 62 -14.03 -9.37 1.82
N PRO A 63 -13.68 -10.60 1.41
CA PRO A 63 -12.78 -10.84 0.27
C PRO A 63 -13.50 -10.70 -1.08
N THR A 64 -14.20 -9.59 -1.31
CA THR A 64 -14.96 -9.35 -2.55
C THR A 64 -14.14 -8.54 -3.56
N PRO A 65 -14.33 -8.74 -4.88
CA PRO A 65 -13.65 -7.96 -5.91
C PRO A 65 -13.79 -6.44 -5.73
N GLY A 66 -14.97 -5.98 -5.30
CA GLY A 66 -15.23 -4.56 -5.02
C GLY A 66 -14.36 -3.98 -3.89
N VAL A 67 -14.06 -4.75 -2.83
CA VAL A 67 -13.15 -4.31 -1.75
C VAL A 67 -11.72 -4.14 -2.27
N PHE A 68 -11.25 -5.06 -3.11
CA PHE A 68 -9.93 -4.95 -3.74
C PHE A 68 -9.86 -3.78 -4.73
N ALA A 69 -10.91 -3.54 -5.52
CA ALA A 69 -11.00 -2.43 -6.45
C ALA A 69 -11.01 -1.07 -5.75
N ALA A 70 -11.79 -0.93 -4.67
CA ALA A 70 -11.81 0.28 -3.86
C ALA A 70 -10.44 0.54 -3.23
N GLY A 71 -9.80 -0.49 -2.65
CA GLY A 71 -8.44 -0.39 -2.13
C GLY A 71 -7.43 0.06 -3.19
N ALA A 72 -7.52 -0.51 -4.40
CA ALA A 72 -6.66 -0.15 -5.53
C ALA A 72 -6.85 1.30 -5.96
N ALA A 73 -8.09 1.80 -6.01
CA ALA A 73 -8.39 3.19 -6.36
C ALA A 73 -7.79 4.18 -5.35
N VAL A 74 -7.91 3.90 -4.05
CA VAL A 74 -7.31 4.77 -3.01
C VAL A 74 -5.79 4.74 -3.08
N ASP A 75 -5.18 3.57 -3.30
CA ASP A 75 -3.72 3.44 -3.43
C ASP A 75 -3.21 4.13 -4.72
N GLY A 76 -3.96 4.08 -5.81
CA GLY A 76 -3.66 4.79 -7.06
C GLY A 76 -3.74 6.31 -6.90
N LEU A 77 -4.81 6.82 -6.28
CA LEU A 77 -4.94 8.25 -5.99
C LEU A 77 -3.81 8.74 -5.07
N HIS A 78 -3.45 7.95 -4.06
CA HIS A 78 -2.34 8.27 -3.16
C HIS A 78 -1.00 8.35 -3.93
N SER A 79 -0.75 7.41 -4.84
CA SER A 79 0.43 7.46 -5.72
C SER A 79 0.51 8.77 -6.51
N LEU A 80 -0.59 9.21 -7.12
CA LEU A 80 -0.64 10.47 -7.87
C LEU A 80 -0.35 11.68 -6.98
N THR A 81 -0.93 11.73 -5.76
CA THR A 81 -0.63 12.81 -4.82
C THR A 81 0.82 12.82 -4.36
N ALA A 82 1.45 11.65 -4.19
CA ALA A 82 2.86 11.53 -3.84
C ALA A 82 3.79 11.93 -4.99
N LEU A 83 3.42 11.62 -6.24
CA LEU A 83 4.12 12.11 -7.43
C LEU A 83 4.02 13.64 -7.55
N ALA A 84 2.84 14.21 -7.28
CA ALA A 84 2.66 15.66 -7.24
C ALA A 84 3.57 16.30 -6.18
N LEU A 85 3.63 15.73 -4.96
CA LEU A 85 4.55 16.18 -3.92
C LEU A 85 6.01 16.10 -4.37
N ALA A 86 6.40 15.00 -5.02
CA ALA A 86 7.76 14.81 -5.54
C ALA A 86 8.14 15.85 -6.61
N ALA A 87 7.16 16.33 -7.38
CA ALA A 87 7.35 17.35 -8.41
C ALA A 87 7.50 18.76 -7.80
N VAL A 88 6.75 19.08 -6.74
CA VAL A 88 6.74 20.44 -6.14
C VAL A 88 7.79 20.63 -5.04
N ASP A 89 8.17 19.59 -4.30
CA ASP A 89 9.14 19.67 -3.21
C ASP A 89 10.39 18.82 -3.49
N ARG A 90 11.45 19.47 -3.99
CA ARG A 90 12.73 18.81 -4.26
C ARG A 90 13.39 18.21 -3.01
N ARG A 91 13.16 18.78 -1.81
CA ARG A 91 13.74 18.26 -0.56
C ARG A 91 13.12 16.92 -0.18
N GLN A 92 11.85 16.71 -0.51
CA GLN A 92 11.10 15.48 -0.21
C GLN A 92 11.04 14.49 -1.38
N ARG A 93 11.59 14.86 -2.55
CA ARG A 93 11.44 14.10 -3.80
C ARG A 93 11.77 12.62 -3.68
N SER A 94 12.88 12.25 -3.05
CA SER A 94 13.28 10.84 -2.92
C SER A 94 12.25 10.04 -2.11
N ALA A 95 11.87 10.54 -0.93
CA ALA A 95 10.88 9.90 -0.08
C ALA A 95 9.49 9.86 -0.74
N ALA A 96 9.10 10.93 -1.42
CA ALA A 96 7.82 11.02 -2.13
C ALA A 96 7.74 10.06 -3.32
N LEU A 97 8.83 9.90 -4.09
CA LEU A 97 8.91 8.91 -5.18
C LEU A 97 8.86 7.48 -4.65
N ALA A 98 9.58 7.17 -3.56
CA ALA A 98 9.53 5.85 -2.93
C ALA A 98 8.10 5.53 -2.46
N ASN A 99 7.42 6.49 -1.83
CA ASN A 99 6.04 6.34 -1.41
C ASN A 99 5.08 6.15 -2.60
N ALA A 100 5.26 6.90 -3.68
CA ALA A 100 4.48 6.74 -4.91
C ALA A 100 4.65 5.36 -5.54
N ALA A 101 5.89 4.85 -5.61
CA ALA A 101 6.18 3.53 -6.17
C ALA A 101 5.51 2.41 -5.36
N VAL A 102 5.59 2.46 -4.03
CA VAL A 102 4.93 1.50 -3.14
C VAL A 102 3.41 1.56 -3.31
N ALA A 103 2.83 2.77 -3.34
CA ALA A 103 1.40 2.96 -3.53
C ALA A 103 0.92 2.44 -4.90
N ALA A 104 1.68 2.70 -5.97
CA ALA A 104 1.39 2.17 -7.30
C ALA A 104 1.44 0.63 -7.33
N GLY A 105 2.41 0.01 -6.65
CA GLY A 105 2.49 -1.44 -6.52
C GLY A 105 1.25 -2.04 -5.85
N TRP A 106 0.76 -1.42 -4.76
CA TRP A 106 -0.47 -1.84 -4.11
C TRP A 106 -1.71 -1.66 -4.99
N ALA A 107 -1.80 -0.55 -5.72
CA ALA A 107 -2.87 -0.29 -6.66
C ALA A 107 -2.95 -1.36 -7.75
N LEU A 108 -1.80 -1.71 -8.35
CA LEU A 108 -1.71 -2.73 -9.38
C LEU A 108 -2.13 -4.11 -8.85
N LEU A 109 -1.62 -4.52 -7.68
CA LEU A 109 -1.99 -5.80 -7.07
C LEU A 109 -3.49 -5.88 -6.78
N GLY A 110 -4.08 -4.82 -6.21
CA GLY A 110 -5.52 -4.76 -5.94
C GLY A 110 -6.36 -4.85 -7.21
N ALA A 111 -5.98 -4.14 -8.27
CA ALA A 111 -6.66 -4.19 -9.56
C ALA A 111 -6.58 -5.59 -10.21
N LEU A 112 -5.41 -6.24 -10.15
CA LEU A 112 -5.22 -7.59 -10.68
C LEU A 112 -6.05 -8.64 -9.94
N VAL A 113 -6.21 -8.50 -8.62
CA VAL A 113 -7.05 -9.40 -7.82
C VAL A 113 -8.54 -9.13 -8.09
N ALA A 114 -8.96 -7.86 -8.19
CA ALA A 114 -10.33 -7.50 -8.51
C ALA A 114 -10.77 -7.99 -9.90
N GLY A 115 -9.93 -7.80 -10.93
CA GLY A 115 -10.23 -8.21 -12.30
C GLY A 115 -10.35 -9.72 -12.48
N ARG A 116 -9.65 -10.51 -11.67
CA ARG A 116 -9.78 -11.99 -11.69
C ARG A 116 -11.01 -12.51 -10.97
N GLY A 117 -11.49 -11.82 -9.94
CA GLY A 117 -12.71 -12.22 -9.22
C GLY A 117 -14.02 -11.77 -9.88
N GLY A 118 -13.97 -10.95 -10.93
CA GLY A 118 -15.12 -10.60 -11.77
C GLY A 118 -15.27 -11.46 -13.04
N ALA A 119 -14.32 -12.35 -13.31
CA ALA A 119 -14.31 -13.26 -14.47
C ALA A 119 -14.78 -14.68 -14.12
N SER A 120 -15.38 -14.84 -12.93
CA SER A 120 -15.88 -16.09 -12.32
C SER A 120 -17.33 -15.91 -11.91
#